data_AF-A0A7S1U7X8-F1
#
_entry.id   AF-A0A7S1U7X8-F1
#
_cell.length_a   1.000
_cell.length_b   1.000
_cell.length_c   1.000
_cell.angle_alpha   90.00
_cell.angle_beta   90.00
_cell.angle_gamma   90.00
#
_symmetry.space_group_name_H-M   'P 1'
#
loop_
_entity.id
_entity.type
_entity.pdbx_description
1 polymer ?
#
loop_
_entity_poly.entity_id
_entity_poly.type
_entity_poly.pdbx_seq_one_letter_code
_entity_poly.pdbx_strand_id
1 'polypeptide(L)'
;NAGSDDSGDEAEEFGAKGGDGAWKSKEERAEDQFKGPMWRLHRAVMQATFPPLKEEWVNFKKEMVQMCIAKLSEGDGRSRSVQQLDENGKLIRTFRSISQASRETGVTTNQINAVLQGRKKLGGGYMWRNSMMSALEQQAALFKRRLEEAAEEERKVLAAEEEANEEDEKKRKEQRERMKMLRQPWRKKLYKESREYTGGRKLRDYQVEGLNWMLRCFYGRRGSILADEMGLGKTVQVVS
;
A
#
# COMPACT_ATOMS: atom_id res chain seq x y z
N ASN A 1 11.14 4.26 96.10
CA ASN A 1 11.70 4.19 94.75
C ASN A 1 11.12 2.95 94.08
N ALA A 2 10.03 3.03 93.33
CA ALA A 2 9.82 3.78 92.08
C ALA A 2 10.71 3.26 90.93
N GLY A 3 10.06 2.73 89.88
CA GLY A 3 10.62 2.39 88.57
C GLY A 3 10.27 0.95 88.16
N SER A 4 9.11 0.65 87.55
CA SER A 4 8.65 0.91 86.16
C SER A 4 9.17 -0.12 85.14
N ASP A 5 8.21 -0.71 84.44
CA ASP A 5 8.31 -1.62 83.29
C ASP A 5 9.33 -1.18 82.22
N ASP A 6 9.96 -2.15 81.53
CA ASP A 6 9.88 -2.21 80.06
C ASP A 6 10.36 -3.57 79.54
N SER A 7 9.55 -4.18 78.68
CA SER A 7 9.83 -5.46 78.00
C SER A 7 10.47 -5.13 76.66
N GLY A 8 11.81 -5.16 76.61
CA GLY A 8 12.56 -4.95 75.37
C GLY A 8 12.69 -6.25 74.58
N ASP A 9 11.83 -6.42 73.57
CA ASP A 9 12.05 -7.32 72.44
C ASP A 9 13.34 -6.91 71.71
N GLU A 10 14.42 -7.69 71.85
CA GLU A 10 15.59 -7.59 70.99
C GLU A 10 15.25 -8.16 69.61
N ALA A 11 14.69 -7.31 68.75
CA ALA A 11 14.66 -7.54 67.32
C ALA A 11 16.10 -7.40 66.78
N GLU A 12 16.79 -8.53 66.61
CA GLU A 12 18.00 -8.58 65.79
C GLU A 12 17.66 -8.17 64.35
N GLU A 13 18.08 -6.96 64.01
CA GLU A 13 18.08 -6.36 62.69
C GLU A 13 19.02 -7.15 61.75
N PHE A 14 18.55 -8.27 61.21
CA PHE A 14 19.16 -8.86 60.04
C PHE A 14 18.90 -7.96 58.83
N GLY A 15 19.86 -7.08 58.57
CA GLY A 15 19.93 -6.21 57.41
C GLY A 15 19.66 -6.98 56.12
N ALA A 16 18.43 -6.84 55.63
CA ALA A 16 18.07 -7.22 54.28
C ALA A 16 18.94 -6.38 53.33
N LYS A 17 19.85 -7.04 52.60
CA LYS A 17 20.54 -6.44 51.46
C LYS A 17 19.49 -6.02 50.43
N GLY A 18 19.00 -4.79 50.55
CA GLY A 18 18.23 -4.09 49.54
C GLY A 18 19.14 -3.82 48.35
N GLY A 19 19.09 -4.71 47.35
CA GLY A 19 19.41 -4.29 46.00
C GLY A 19 18.23 -3.46 45.51
N ASP A 20 18.51 -2.29 44.93
CA ASP A 20 17.54 -1.39 44.29
C ASP A 20 16.83 -2.08 43.11
N GLY A 21 15.92 -3.00 43.43
CA GLY A 21 15.08 -3.71 42.48
C GLY A 21 13.81 -2.92 42.26
N ALA A 22 13.87 -1.82 41.49
CA ALA A 22 12.67 -1.17 41.00
C ALA A 22 11.78 -2.23 40.33
N TRP A 23 10.59 -2.44 40.88
CA TRP A 23 9.63 -3.39 40.33
C TRP A 23 9.26 -2.94 38.92
N LYS A 24 9.72 -3.67 37.91
CA LYS A 24 9.39 -3.41 36.49
C LYS A 24 7.89 -3.23 36.34
N SER A 25 7.48 -2.20 35.59
CA SER A 25 6.07 -1.95 35.29
C SER A 25 5.47 -3.15 34.54
N LYS A 26 4.13 -3.24 34.50
CA LYS A 26 3.45 -4.30 33.73
C LYS A 26 3.85 -4.25 32.25
N GLU A 27 4.05 -3.04 31.72
CA GLU A 27 4.50 -2.76 30.36
C GLU A 27 5.93 -3.27 30.14
N GLU A 28 6.87 -2.91 31.02
CA GLU A 28 8.28 -3.31 30.88
C GLU A 28 8.46 -4.84 31.02
N ARG A 29 7.67 -5.48 31.89
CA ARG A 29 7.64 -6.94 32.05
C ARG A 29 6.98 -7.64 30.86
N ALA A 30 6.01 -7.00 30.20
CA ALA A 30 5.48 -7.48 28.93
C ALA A 30 6.56 -7.35 27.85
N GLU A 31 7.21 -6.21 27.68
CA GLU A 31 8.24 -6.00 26.67
C GLU A 31 9.41 -7.00 26.76
N ASP A 32 9.90 -7.31 27.97
CA ASP A 32 11.00 -8.29 28.16
C ASP A 32 10.61 -9.71 27.75
N GLN A 33 9.36 -10.12 27.97
CA GLN A 33 8.86 -11.40 27.47
C GLN A 33 8.78 -11.44 25.94
N PHE A 34 8.77 -10.27 25.30
CA PHE A 34 8.52 -10.10 23.88
C PHE A 34 9.77 -9.82 23.06
N LYS A 35 10.88 -9.35 23.66
CA LYS A 35 12.13 -9.03 22.93
C LYS A 35 12.57 -10.15 21.95
N GLY A 36 12.58 -11.39 22.41
CA GLY A 36 12.97 -12.55 21.57
C GLY A 36 11.98 -12.86 20.44
N PRO A 37 10.70 -13.15 20.76
CA PRO A 37 9.61 -13.27 19.79
C PRO A 37 9.52 -12.16 18.76
N MET A 38 9.51 -10.91 19.23
CA MET A 38 9.36 -9.70 18.43
C MET A 38 10.53 -9.51 17.48
N TRP A 39 11.75 -9.88 17.90
CA TRP A 39 12.92 -9.88 17.03
C TRP A 39 12.81 -10.89 15.87
N ARG A 40 12.32 -12.10 16.15
CA ARG A 40 12.10 -13.12 15.10
C ARG A 40 11.05 -12.65 14.09
N LEU A 41 9.97 -12.06 14.59
CA LEU A 41 8.92 -11.49 13.77
C LEU A 41 9.41 -10.32 12.92
N HIS A 42 10.17 -9.40 13.53
CA HIS A 42 10.80 -8.29 12.84
C HIS A 42 11.65 -8.77 11.67
N ARG A 43 12.51 -9.76 11.92
CA ARG A 43 13.38 -10.32 10.89
C ARG A 43 12.57 -10.96 9.75
N ALA A 44 11.51 -11.70 10.06
CA ALA A 44 10.66 -12.33 9.04
C ALA A 44 9.90 -11.30 8.20
N VAL A 45 9.36 -10.26 8.83
CA VAL A 45 8.64 -9.17 8.15
C VAL A 45 9.58 -8.33 7.30
N MET A 46 10.79 -8.04 7.78
CA MET A 46 11.80 -7.29 7.02
C MET A 46 12.45 -8.08 5.88
N GLN A 47 12.32 -9.41 5.88
CA GLN A 47 12.73 -10.27 4.76
C GLN A 47 11.63 -10.44 3.70
N ALA A 48 10.45 -9.83 3.89
CA ALA A 48 9.38 -9.88 2.91
C ALA A 48 9.73 -9.05 1.66
N THR A 49 9.08 -9.38 0.55
CA THR A 49 9.17 -8.66 -0.73
C THR A 49 8.83 -7.18 -0.61
N PHE A 50 7.93 -6.83 0.33
CA PHE A 50 7.54 -5.46 0.63
C PHE A 50 7.63 -5.23 2.14
N PRO A 51 8.79 -4.79 2.65
CA PRO A 51 8.95 -4.52 4.06
C PRO A 51 8.16 -3.26 4.46
N PRO A 52 7.58 -3.23 5.67
CA PRO A 52 6.83 -2.07 6.16
C PRO A 52 7.70 -0.84 6.30
N LEU A 53 7.07 0.32 6.17
CA LEU A 53 7.72 1.58 6.53
C LEU A 53 8.07 1.61 8.02
N LYS A 54 9.07 2.42 8.37
CA LYS A 54 9.56 2.52 9.76
C LYS A 54 8.43 2.90 10.74
N GLU A 55 7.52 3.78 10.33
CA GLU A 55 6.39 4.25 11.15
C GLU A 55 5.32 3.17 11.33
N GLU A 56 4.95 2.48 10.26
CA GLU A 56 3.99 1.36 10.32
C GLU A 56 4.48 0.25 11.24
N TRP A 57 5.78 -0.06 11.19
CA TRP A 57 6.41 -1.03 12.06
C TRP A 57 6.39 -0.60 13.54
N VAL A 58 6.57 0.69 13.81
CA VAL A 58 6.48 1.24 15.17
C VAL A 58 5.05 1.16 15.69
N ASN A 59 4.06 1.47 14.87
CA ASN A 59 2.65 1.36 15.25
C ASN A 59 2.24 -0.10 15.48
N PHE A 60 2.66 -1.01 14.60
CA PHE A 60 2.44 -2.45 14.77
C PHE A 60 3.04 -2.97 16.09
N LYS A 61 4.25 -2.53 16.46
CA LYS A 61 4.84 -2.87 17.76
C LYS A 61 3.97 -2.40 18.93
N LYS A 62 3.45 -1.17 18.88
CA LYS A 62 2.56 -0.63 19.93
C LYS A 62 1.28 -1.44 20.04
N GLU A 63 0.64 -1.75 18.91
CA GLU A 63 -0.57 -2.59 18.86
C GLU A 63 -0.32 -3.98 19.44
N MET A 64 0.81 -4.59 19.11
CA MET A 64 1.19 -5.89 19.66
C MET A 64 1.36 -5.79 21.17
N VAL A 65 2.14 -4.85 21.69
CA VAL A 65 2.31 -4.65 23.14
C VAL A 65 0.96 -4.43 23.83
N GLN A 66 0.06 -3.63 23.27
CA GLN A 66 -1.30 -3.40 23.80
C GLN A 66 -2.14 -4.68 23.86
N MET A 67 -2.17 -5.47 22.78
CA MET A 67 -2.87 -6.77 22.76
C MET A 67 -2.34 -7.70 23.86
N CYS A 68 -1.04 -7.64 24.14
CA CYS A 68 -0.42 -8.45 25.19
C CYS A 68 -0.80 -7.98 26.58
N ILE A 69 -0.79 -6.68 26.83
CA ILE A 69 -1.24 -6.09 28.09
C ILE A 69 -2.69 -6.48 28.36
N ALA A 70 -3.56 -6.42 27.34
CA ALA A 70 -4.95 -6.86 27.44
C ALA A 70 -5.05 -8.34 27.84
N LYS A 71 -4.36 -9.25 27.12
CA LYS A 71 -4.35 -10.69 27.46
C LYS A 71 -3.71 -11.03 28.81
N LEU A 72 -2.74 -10.22 29.27
CA LEU A 72 -2.13 -10.37 30.58
C LEU A 72 -3.03 -9.84 31.70
N SER A 73 -3.96 -8.93 31.40
CA SER A 73 -4.95 -8.44 32.36
C SER A 73 -6.11 -9.43 32.60
N GLU A 74 -6.35 -10.34 31.64
CA GLU A 74 -7.37 -11.40 31.71
C GLU A 74 -6.94 -12.63 32.55
N GLY A 75 -5.67 -12.71 32.99
CA GLY A 75 -5.14 -13.87 33.73
C GLY A 75 -4.19 -13.51 34.86
N ASP A 76 -3.88 -14.50 35.70
CA ASP A 76 -2.84 -14.40 36.73
C ASP A 76 -1.48 -14.28 36.03
N GLY A 77 -0.97 -13.05 35.88
CA GLY A 77 0.08 -12.59 34.95
C GLY A 77 1.47 -13.25 35.02
N ARG A 78 1.58 -14.45 35.59
CA ARG A 78 2.77 -15.31 35.65
C ARG A 78 2.66 -16.55 34.76
N SER A 79 1.46 -16.96 34.32
CA SER A 79 1.28 -18.21 33.59
C SER A 79 1.34 -18.03 32.07
N ARG A 80 2.33 -18.67 31.43
CA ARG A 80 2.44 -18.74 29.96
C ARG A 80 1.54 -19.85 29.44
N SER A 81 0.47 -19.48 28.74
CA SER A 81 -0.43 -20.43 28.10
C SER A 81 0.26 -21.12 26.91
N VAL A 82 -0.01 -22.41 26.76
CA VAL A 82 0.64 -23.25 25.74
C VAL A 82 -0.38 -24.02 24.95
N GLN A 83 -0.12 -24.19 23.67
CA GLN A 83 -0.93 -24.95 22.74
C GLN A 83 -0.20 -26.23 22.37
N GLN A 84 -0.92 -27.34 22.45
CA GLN A 84 -0.52 -28.64 21.96
C GLN A 84 -0.99 -28.80 20.53
N LEU A 85 -0.09 -29.16 19.63
CA LEU A 85 -0.39 -29.46 18.25
C LEU A 85 0.03 -30.87 17.90
N ASP A 86 -0.64 -31.40 16.89
CA ASP A 86 -0.30 -32.66 16.25
C ASP A 86 1.05 -32.57 15.50
N GLU A 87 1.57 -33.70 15.05
CA GLU A 87 2.77 -33.78 14.20
C GLU A 87 2.65 -32.95 12.92
N ASN A 88 1.41 -32.81 12.43
CA ASN A 88 1.05 -32.01 11.26
C ASN A 88 0.85 -30.51 11.56
N GLY A 89 1.08 -30.09 12.81
CA GLY A 89 0.89 -28.69 13.23
C GLY A 89 -0.58 -28.27 13.41
N LYS A 90 -1.52 -29.22 13.45
CA LYS A 90 -2.93 -28.95 13.75
C LYS A 90 -3.14 -28.76 15.25
N LEU A 91 -3.85 -27.70 15.65
CA LEU A 91 -4.15 -27.44 17.06
C LEU A 91 -5.02 -28.56 17.65
N ILE A 92 -4.58 -29.14 18.76
CA ILE A 92 -5.32 -30.17 19.52
C ILE A 92 -5.98 -29.51 20.74
N ARG A 93 -5.19 -28.92 21.65
CA ARG A 93 -5.68 -28.30 22.89
C ARG A 93 -4.86 -27.08 23.28
N THR A 94 -5.49 -26.19 24.05
CA THR A 94 -4.83 -25.03 24.68
C THR A 94 -4.88 -25.19 26.20
N PHE A 95 -3.74 -24.99 26.87
CA PHE A 95 -3.58 -25.08 28.31
C PHE A 95 -3.23 -23.72 28.89
N ARG A 96 -3.69 -23.44 30.11
CA ARG A 96 -3.41 -22.16 30.79
C ARG A 96 -1.95 -22.04 31.23
N SER A 97 -1.27 -23.17 31.44
CA SER A 97 0.14 -23.23 31.83
C SER A 97 0.82 -24.52 31.40
N ILE A 98 2.15 -24.48 31.31
CA ILE A 98 2.99 -25.67 31.05
C ILE A 98 2.75 -26.75 32.12
N SER A 99 2.57 -26.36 33.38
CA SER A 99 2.31 -27.29 34.48
C SER A 99 0.96 -28.01 34.33
N GLN A 100 -0.07 -27.30 33.85
CA GLN A 100 -1.36 -27.93 33.53
C GLN A 100 -1.19 -28.91 32.36
N ALA A 101 -0.52 -28.49 31.29
CA ALA A 101 -0.26 -29.34 30.13
C ALA A 101 0.45 -30.63 30.52
N SER A 102 1.45 -30.54 31.40
CA SER A 102 2.20 -31.70 31.87
C SER A 102 1.35 -32.70 32.65
N ARG A 103 0.46 -32.22 33.53
CA ARG A 103 -0.45 -33.08 34.31
C ARG A 103 -1.47 -33.80 33.44
N GLU A 104 -2.02 -33.11 32.44
CA GLU A 104 -3.09 -33.66 31.61
C GLU A 104 -2.57 -34.56 30.48
N THR A 105 -1.36 -34.30 29.96
CA THR A 105 -0.79 -35.07 28.84
C THR A 105 0.25 -36.11 29.26
N GLY A 106 0.68 -36.10 30.53
CA GLY A 106 1.76 -36.96 31.03
C GLY A 106 3.16 -36.58 30.51
N VAL A 107 3.27 -35.56 29.65
CA VAL A 107 4.54 -35.08 29.10
C VAL A 107 5.26 -34.24 30.15
N THR A 108 6.56 -34.47 30.35
CA THR A 108 7.33 -33.71 31.34
C THR A 108 7.45 -32.23 30.93
N THR A 109 7.44 -31.33 31.91
CA THR A 109 7.63 -29.89 31.68
C THR A 109 8.94 -29.58 30.94
N ASN A 110 10.00 -30.36 31.19
CA ASN A 110 11.28 -30.25 30.47
C ASN A 110 11.16 -30.59 28.98
N GLN A 111 10.38 -31.62 28.62
CA GLN A 111 10.13 -31.95 27.22
C GLN A 111 9.33 -30.85 26.52
N ILE A 112 8.31 -30.29 27.19
CA ILE A 112 7.52 -29.16 26.66
C ILE A 112 8.43 -27.93 26.46
N ASN A 113 9.26 -27.60 27.45
CA ASN A 113 10.20 -26.46 27.34
C ASN A 113 11.27 -26.64 26.25
N ALA A 114 11.77 -27.87 26.06
CA ALA A 114 12.72 -28.16 24.99
C ALA A 114 12.13 -27.88 23.60
N VAL A 115 10.84 -28.16 23.41
CA VAL A 115 10.13 -27.86 22.16
C VAL A 115 9.86 -26.36 22.01
N LEU A 116 9.36 -25.71 23.05
CA LEU A 116 9.12 -24.26 23.04
C LEU A 116 10.37 -23.42 22.75
N GLN A 117 11.55 -23.91 23.17
CA GLN A 117 12.84 -23.27 22.88
C GLN A 117 13.42 -23.64 21.51
N GLY A 118 12.78 -24.55 20.77
CA GLY A 118 13.25 -25.03 19.47
C GLY A 118 14.40 -26.02 19.54
N ARG A 119 14.73 -26.53 20.74
CA ARG A 119 15.78 -27.55 20.92
C ARG A 119 15.32 -28.93 20.45
N LYS A 120 14.01 -29.18 20.45
CA LYS A 120 13.37 -30.40 19.94
C LYS A 120 12.16 -30.04 19.07
N LYS A 121 11.86 -30.85 18.06
CA LYS A 121 10.64 -30.68 17.24
C LYS A 121 9.39 -31.20 17.96
N LEU A 122 9.52 -32.32 18.67
CA LEU A 122 8.43 -33.02 19.34
C LEU A 122 8.78 -33.29 20.81
N GLY A 123 7.77 -33.21 21.67
CA GLY A 123 7.84 -33.47 23.10
C GLY A 123 6.68 -34.35 23.50
N GLY A 124 6.96 -35.60 23.87
CA GLY A 124 5.93 -36.60 24.14
C GLY A 124 5.05 -36.94 22.93
N GLY A 125 5.57 -36.82 21.71
CA GLY A 125 4.84 -37.03 20.46
C GLY A 125 4.11 -35.79 19.91
N TYR A 126 4.07 -34.69 20.66
CA TYR A 126 3.34 -33.48 20.27
C TYR A 126 4.27 -32.30 20.00
N MET A 127 3.80 -31.37 19.16
CA MET A 127 4.40 -30.06 19.02
C MET A 127 3.81 -29.11 20.06
N TRP A 128 4.64 -28.21 20.60
CA TRP A 128 4.25 -27.27 21.63
C TRP A 128 4.59 -25.86 21.20
N ARG A 129 3.61 -24.96 21.22
CA ARG A 129 3.83 -23.53 20.98
C ARG A 129 3.21 -22.70 22.08
N ASN A 130 3.73 -21.49 22.26
CA ASN A 130 3.08 -20.53 23.15
C ASN A 130 1.78 -20.04 22.47
N SER A 131 0.67 -20.07 23.21
CA SER A 131 -0.63 -19.59 22.70
C SER A 131 -0.56 -18.13 22.25
N MET A 132 0.23 -17.33 22.98
CA MET A 132 0.47 -15.94 22.67
C MET A 132 1.31 -15.75 21.39
N MET A 133 2.28 -16.63 21.13
CA MET A 133 3.07 -16.61 19.90
C MET A 133 2.20 -16.85 18.67
N SER A 134 1.25 -17.78 18.76
CA SER A 134 0.31 -18.02 17.66
C SER A 134 -0.53 -16.78 17.33
N ALA A 135 -0.93 -16.01 18.34
CA ALA A 135 -1.71 -14.79 18.11
C ALA A 135 -0.86 -13.70 17.45
N LEU A 136 0.40 -13.54 17.86
CA LEU A 136 1.34 -12.61 17.22
C LEU A 136 1.61 -12.97 15.77
N GLU A 137 1.84 -14.25 15.48
CA GLU A 137 2.07 -14.73 14.12
C GLU A 137 0.84 -14.48 13.23
N GLN A 138 -0.37 -14.70 13.75
CA GLN A 138 -1.62 -14.37 13.04
C GLN A 138 -1.73 -12.87 12.77
N GLN A 139 -1.45 -12.02 13.76
CA GLN A 139 -1.50 -10.57 13.58
C GLN A 139 -0.44 -10.07 12.60
N ALA A 140 0.76 -10.66 12.60
CA ALA A 140 1.79 -10.34 11.63
C ALA A 140 1.44 -10.79 10.21
N ALA A 141 0.77 -11.94 10.06
CA ALA A 141 0.28 -12.39 8.77
C ALA A 141 -0.80 -11.44 8.22
N LEU A 142 -1.72 -10.98 9.07
CA LEU A 142 -2.72 -9.97 8.71
C LEU A 142 -2.06 -8.62 8.36
N PHE A 143 -1.07 -8.19 9.12
CA PHE A 143 -0.32 -6.97 8.85
C PHE A 143 0.42 -7.05 7.51
N LYS A 144 1.11 -8.17 7.23
CA LYS A 144 1.77 -8.40 5.94
C LYS A 144 0.77 -8.37 4.79
N ARG A 145 -0.37 -9.03 4.94
CA ARG A 145 -1.44 -9.04 3.93
C ARG A 145 -1.98 -7.63 3.66
N ARG A 146 -2.19 -6.82 4.71
CA ARG A 146 -2.61 -5.42 4.56
C ARG A 146 -1.61 -4.60 3.75
N LEU A 147 -0.31 -4.78 3.99
CA LEU A 147 0.73 -4.10 3.21
C LEU A 147 0.73 -4.52 1.74
N GLU A 148 0.56 -5.82 1.48
CA GLU A 148 0.49 -6.36 0.12
C GLU A 148 -0.76 -5.84 -0.62
N GLU A 149 -1.92 -5.83 0.04
CA GLU A 149 -3.17 -5.29 -0.50
C GLU A 149 -3.04 -3.79 -0.83
N ALA A 150 -2.48 -2.98 0.09
CA ALA A 150 -2.23 -1.55 -0.14
C ALA A 150 -1.27 -1.32 -1.32
N ALA A 151 -0.18 -2.08 -1.42
CA ALA A 151 0.76 -1.99 -2.53
C ALA A 151 0.13 -2.38 -3.87
N GLU A 152 -0.80 -3.33 -3.89
CA GLU A 152 -1.53 -3.72 -5.09
C GLU A 152 -2.54 -2.63 -5.53
N GLU A 153 -3.20 -1.98 -4.58
CA GLU A 153 -4.08 -0.85 -4.86
C GLU A 153 -3.33 0.33 -5.48
N GLU A 154 -2.18 0.71 -4.92
CA GLU A 154 -1.33 1.77 -5.49
C GLU A 154 -0.89 1.43 -6.92
N ARG A 155 -0.52 0.17 -7.18
CA ARG A 155 -0.18 -0.30 -8.54
C ARG A 155 -1.35 -0.19 -9.50
N LYS A 156 -2.57 -0.52 -9.06
CA LYS A 156 -3.79 -0.40 -9.90
C LYS A 156 -4.10 1.05 -10.24
N VAL A 157 -3.91 1.97 -9.29
CA VAL A 157 -4.10 3.41 -9.53
C VAL A 157 -3.11 3.92 -10.56
N LEU A 158 -1.82 3.60 -10.40
CA LEU A 158 -0.77 4.00 -11.36
C LEU A 158 -1.01 3.42 -12.75
N ALA A 159 -1.41 2.15 -12.86
CA ALA A 159 -1.72 1.53 -14.14
C ALA A 159 -2.92 2.21 -14.83
N ALA A 160 -3.98 2.54 -14.07
CA ALA A 160 -5.14 3.24 -14.61
C ALA A 160 -4.79 4.68 -15.06
N GLU A 161 -3.89 5.36 -14.34
CA GLU A 161 -3.40 6.69 -14.72
C GLU A 161 -2.55 6.65 -15.99
N GLU A 162 -1.69 5.63 -16.15
CA GLU A 162 -0.90 5.39 -17.36
C GLU A 162 -1.79 5.08 -18.57
N GLU A 163 -2.77 4.18 -18.43
CA GLU A 163 -3.75 3.87 -19.48
C GLU A 163 -4.56 5.11 -19.90
N ALA A 164 -4.99 5.94 -18.95
CA ALA A 164 -5.71 7.18 -19.24
C ALA A 164 -4.83 8.17 -20.02
N ASN A 165 -3.56 8.31 -19.63
CA ASN A 165 -2.61 9.18 -20.32
C ASN A 165 -2.29 8.68 -21.75
N GLU A 166 -2.15 7.37 -21.95
CA GLU A 166 -2.00 6.78 -23.28
C GLU A 166 -3.22 7.03 -24.18
N GLU A 167 -4.43 6.90 -23.62
CA GLU A 167 -5.67 7.17 -24.36
C GLU A 167 -5.77 8.66 -24.76
N ASP A 168 -5.42 9.57 -23.85
CA ASP A 168 -5.38 11.01 -24.12
C ASP A 168 -4.29 11.40 -25.13
N GLU A 169 -3.11 10.79 -25.07
CA GLU A 169 -2.06 11.00 -26.06
C GLU A 169 -2.51 10.50 -27.45
N LYS A 170 -3.17 9.35 -27.51
CA LYS A 170 -3.76 8.82 -28.75
C LYS A 170 -4.81 9.76 -29.32
N LYS A 171 -5.73 10.27 -28.49
CA LYS A 171 -6.74 11.27 -28.89
C LYS A 171 -6.08 12.54 -29.42
N ARG A 172 -5.03 13.06 -28.75
CA ARG A 172 -4.27 14.23 -29.22
C ARG A 172 -3.56 13.96 -30.54
N LYS A 173 -3.01 12.77 -30.74
CA LYS A 173 -2.34 12.36 -31.98
C LYS A 173 -3.34 12.24 -33.13
N GLU A 174 -4.49 11.62 -32.90
CA GLU A 174 -5.58 11.55 -33.87
C GLU A 174 -6.11 12.94 -34.23
N GLN A 175 -6.28 13.83 -33.24
CA GLN A 175 -6.68 15.22 -33.49
C GLN A 175 -5.63 15.97 -34.30
N ARG A 176 -4.33 15.79 -34.02
CA ARG A 176 -3.22 16.36 -34.80
C ARG A 176 -3.22 15.86 -36.24
N GLU A 177 -3.38 14.56 -36.47
CA GLU A 177 -3.44 13.99 -37.82
C GLU A 177 -4.73 14.41 -38.56
N ARG A 178 -5.87 14.49 -37.88
CA ARG A 178 -7.11 15.05 -38.43
C ARG A 178 -6.93 16.52 -38.82
N MET A 179 -6.33 17.33 -37.95
CA MET A 179 -6.00 18.73 -38.24
C MET A 179 -5.00 18.86 -39.39
N LYS A 180 -4.01 17.98 -39.47
CA LYS A 180 -3.02 17.92 -40.56
C LYS A 180 -3.66 17.51 -41.89
N MET A 181 -4.63 16.60 -41.87
CA MET A 181 -5.44 16.24 -43.04
C MET A 181 -6.39 17.36 -43.47
N LEU A 182 -6.97 18.11 -42.53
CA LEU A 182 -7.65 19.38 -42.87
C LEU A 182 -6.67 20.43 -43.41
N ARG A 183 -5.40 20.37 -43.04
CA ARG A 183 -4.33 21.26 -43.54
C ARG A 183 -3.82 20.92 -44.94
N GLN A 184 -4.54 20.10 -45.71
CA GLN A 184 -4.19 19.67 -47.08
C GLN A 184 -4.68 20.67 -48.16
N PRO A 185 -4.28 20.52 -49.43
CA PRO A 185 -3.28 21.29 -50.16
C PRO A 185 -3.89 22.43 -51.00
N TRP A 186 -5.04 22.98 -50.62
CA TRP A 186 -5.66 24.04 -51.45
C TRP A 186 -4.72 25.22 -51.66
N ARG A 187 -3.83 25.53 -50.70
CA ARG A 187 -2.76 26.53 -50.85
C ARG A 187 -1.80 26.24 -52.01
N LYS A 188 -1.57 24.96 -52.34
CA LYS A 188 -0.78 24.53 -53.51
C LYS A 188 -1.61 24.46 -54.80
N LYS A 189 -2.94 24.50 -54.70
CA LYS A 189 -3.89 24.52 -55.83
C LYS A 189 -4.47 25.92 -56.10
N LEU A 190 -3.97 26.97 -55.42
CA LEU A 190 -4.37 28.35 -55.70
C LEU A 190 -3.89 28.72 -57.11
N TYR A 191 -4.77 29.37 -57.86
CA TYR A 191 -4.43 29.90 -59.17
C TYR A 191 -3.45 31.06 -58.97
N LYS A 192 -2.24 30.93 -59.52
CA LYS A 192 -1.25 32.04 -59.56
C LYS A 192 -1.58 33.02 -60.67
N GLU A 193 -2.10 32.51 -61.78
CA GLU A 193 -2.53 33.26 -62.94
C GLU A 193 -3.85 32.69 -63.46
N SER A 194 -4.55 33.48 -64.27
CA SER A 194 -5.74 33.00 -64.97
C SER A 194 -5.40 31.88 -65.95
N ARG A 195 -6.25 30.85 -66.00
CA ARG A 195 -6.33 29.97 -67.16
C ARG A 195 -6.68 30.79 -68.41
N GLU A 196 -6.21 30.36 -69.58
CA GLU A 196 -6.62 30.95 -70.84
C GLU A 196 -7.99 30.39 -71.25
N TYR A 197 -8.96 31.28 -71.43
CA TYR A 197 -10.31 30.97 -71.86
C TYR A 197 -10.46 31.18 -73.37
N THR A 198 -11.54 30.63 -73.95
CA THR A 198 -11.81 30.69 -75.39
C THR A 198 -11.63 32.10 -75.95
N GLY A 199 -10.78 32.22 -76.97
CA GLY A 199 -10.43 33.50 -77.60
C GLY A 199 -9.31 34.29 -76.90
N GLY A 200 -8.39 33.62 -76.19
CA GLY A 200 -7.21 34.25 -75.58
C GLY A 200 -7.51 35.13 -74.37
N ARG A 201 -8.72 35.00 -73.79
CA ARG A 201 -9.17 35.85 -72.67
C ARG A 201 -8.65 35.30 -71.34
N LYS A 202 -8.26 36.20 -70.45
CA LYS A 202 -7.79 35.89 -69.09
C LYS A 202 -8.59 36.67 -68.06
N LEU A 203 -8.82 36.08 -66.90
CA LEU A 203 -9.31 36.75 -65.70
C LEU A 203 -8.32 37.83 -65.27
N ARG A 204 -8.84 38.93 -64.76
CA ARG A 204 -8.05 39.99 -64.12
C ARG A 204 -7.56 39.51 -62.75
N ASP A 205 -6.49 40.10 -62.23
CA ASP A 205 -5.85 39.66 -60.99
C ASP A 205 -6.81 39.63 -59.78
N TYR A 206 -7.65 40.65 -59.64
CA TYR A 206 -8.68 40.69 -58.58
C TYR A 206 -9.71 39.56 -58.72
N GLN A 207 -9.97 39.08 -59.94
CA GLN A 207 -10.89 37.98 -60.20
C GLN A 207 -10.27 36.62 -59.83
N VAL A 208 -8.96 36.48 -60.05
CA VAL A 208 -8.19 35.31 -59.59
C VAL A 208 -8.13 35.27 -58.06
N GLU A 209 -7.99 36.42 -57.40
CA GLU A 209 -8.05 36.54 -55.94
C GLU A 209 -9.44 36.16 -55.38
N GLY A 210 -10.52 36.65 -56.01
CA GLY A 210 -11.89 36.25 -55.67
C GLY A 210 -12.15 34.74 -55.83
N LEU A 211 -11.65 34.13 -56.91
CA LEU A 211 -11.72 32.68 -57.14
C LEU A 211 -10.95 31.89 -56.08
N ASN A 212 -9.73 32.33 -55.74
CA ASN A 212 -8.91 31.74 -54.69
C ASN A 212 -9.59 31.84 -53.31
N TRP A 213 -10.32 32.93 -53.04
CA TRP A 213 -11.12 33.09 -51.83
C TRP A 213 -12.30 32.13 -51.77
N MET A 214 -13.03 31.95 -52.89
CA MET A 214 -14.11 30.96 -52.99
C MET A 214 -13.61 29.53 -52.79
N LEU A 215 -12.47 29.16 -53.38
CA LEU A 215 -11.83 27.87 -53.15
C LEU A 215 -11.52 27.66 -51.66
N ARG A 216 -11.00 28.69 -50.97
CA ARG A 216 -10.75 28.63 -49.52
C ARG A 216 -12.02 28.39 -48.71
N CYS A 217 -13.14 29.01 -49.08
CA CYS A 217 -14.42 28.79 -48.44
C CYS A 217 -14.98 27.39 -48.72
N PHE A 218 -14.90 26.92 -49.96
CA PHE A 218 -15.33 25.59 -50.39
C PHE A 218 -14.57 24.48 -49.66
N TYR A 219 -13.23 24.51 -49.68
CA TYR A 219 -12.40 23.54 -48.94
C TYR A 219 -12.58 23.66 -47.43
N GLY A 220 -12.93 24.85 -46.93
CA GLY A 220 -13.27 25.10 -45.53
C GLY A 220 -14.70 24.71 -45.13
N ARG A 221 -15.52 24.13 -46.03
CA ARG A 221 -16.95 23.81 -45.81
C ARG A 221 -17.75 25.01 -45.27
N ARG A 222 -17.40 26.24 -45.67
CA ARG A 222 -18.10 27.48 -45.27
C ARG A 222 -18.81 28.07 -46.49
N GLY A 223 -20.04 28.56 -46.27
CA GLY A 223 -20.71 29.39 -47.26
C GLY A 223 -19.93 30.68 -47.54
N SER A 224 -20.07 31.22 -48.75
CA SER A 224 -19.38 32.43 -49.18
C SER A 224 -20.32 33.33 -49.98
N ILE A 225 -20.25 34.64 -49.73
CA ILE A 225 -20.99 35.67 -50.48
C ILE A 225 -19.96 36.59 -51.14
N LEU A 226 -20.02 36.76 -52.45
CA LEU A 226 -19.20 37.72 -53.19
C LEU A 226 -19.91 39.07 -53.22
N ALA A 227 -19.40 40.03 -52.43
CA ALA A 227 -20.01 41.34 -52.24
C ALA A 227 -19.30 42.47 -53.03
N ASP A 228 -18.53 42.14 -54.06
CA ASP A 228 -17.80 43.12 -54.87
C ASP A 228 -18.75 44.09 -55.60
N GLU A 229 -18.25 45.28 -55.95
CA GLU A 229 -19.00 46.29 -56.71
C GLU A 229 -19.61 45.76 -58.03
N MET A 230 -20.68 46.41 -58.46
CA MET A 230 -21.40 46.05 -59.69
C MET A 230 -20.49 46.24 -60.92
N GLY A 231 -20.59 45.33 -61.90
CA GLY A 231 -19.78 45.39 -63.13
C GLY A 231 -18.40 44.70 -63.07
N LEU A 232 -17.99 44.14 -61.93
CA LEU A 232 -16.67 43.46 -61.78
C LEU A 232 -16.60 42.02 -62.32
N GLY A 233 -17.64 41.57 -63.04
CA GLY A 233 -17.62 40.27 -63.72
C GLY A 233 -17.75 39.05 -62.80
N LYS A 234 -18.49 39.16 -61.69
CA LYS A 234 -18.78 38.05 -60.74
C LYS A 234 -19.33 36.79 -61.44
N THR A 235 -20.14 36.95 -62.48
CA THR A 235 -20.66 35.81 -63.27
C THR A 235 -19.53 34.99 -63.89
N VAL A 236 -18.52 35.64 -64.46
CA VAL A 236 -17.38 34.95 -65.07
C VAL A 236 -16.58 34.22 -64.00
N GLN A 237 -16.36 34.82 -62.83
CA GLN A 237 -15.65 34.19 -61.70
C GLN A 237 -16.32 32.89 -61.20
N VAL A 238 -17.65 32.77 -61.28
CA VAL A 238 -18.39 31.58 -60.84
C VAL A 238 -18.37 30.47 -61.89
N VAL A 239 -18.31 30.80 -63.18
CA VAL A 239 -18.28 29.84 -64.29
C VAL A 239 -16.86 29.33 -64.59
N SER A 240 -15.85 30.13 -64.25
CA SER A 240 -14.41 29.88 -64.43
C SER A 240 -13.86 28.62 -63.79
#